data_AF-A0A6V7L097-F1
#
_entry.id   AF-A0A6V7L097-F1
#
_cell.length_a   1.000
_cell.length_b   1.000
_cell.length_c   1.000
_cell.angle_alpha   90.00
_cell.angle_beta   90.00
_cell.angle_gamma   90.00
#
_symmetry.space_group_name_H-M   'P 1'
#
loop_
_entity.id
_entity.type
_entity.pdbx_description
1 polymer ?
#
loop_
_entity_poly.entity_id
_entity_poly.type
_entity_poly.pdbx_seq_one_letter_code
_entity_poly.pdbx_strand_id
1 'polypeptide(L)' 'VLSWINNATQQGFSLEYPHISLHAISRDQQAHPRQCLYVMIDTKIDLA' A
#
# COMPACT_ATOMS: atom_id res chain seq x y z
N VAL A 1 9.24 -6.71 4.68
CA VAL A 1 8.95 -5.26 4.63
C VAL A 1 8.54 -4.91 3.20
N LEU A 2 7.52 -4.08 3.03
CA LEU A 2 7.13 -3.49 1.75
C LEU A 2 7.48 -2.01 1.80
N SER A 3 8.35 -1.56 0.92
CA SER A 3 8.82 -0.17 0.89
C SER A 3 8.48 0.46 -0.45
N TRP A 4 8.04 1.71 -0.40
CA TRP A 4 7.72 2.48 -1.60
C TRP A 4 8.26 3.90 -1.47
N ILE A 5 8.74 4.44 -2.58
CA ILE A 5 9.24 5.82 -2.69
C ILE A 5 8.62 6.50 -3.91
N ASN A 6 8.26 7.76 -3.74
CA ASN A 6 7.90 8.65 -4.82
C ASN A 6 9.17 9.23 -5.45
N ASN A 7 9.40 8.97 -6.73
CA ASN A 7 10.60 9.44 -7.43
C ASN A 7 10.72 10.96 -7.53
N ALA A 8 9.60 11.70 -7.57
CA ALA A 8 9.60 13.14 -7.71
C ALA A 8 9.85 13.85 -6.37
N THR A 9 9.21 13.39 -5.30
CA THR A 9 9.33 14.03 -3.98
C THR A 9 10.42 13.42 -3.10
N GLN A 10 10.95 12.25 -3.47
CA GLN A 10 11.87 11.43 -2.65
C GLN A 10 11.30 11.04 -1.29
N GLN A 11 9.98 11.18 -1.10
CA GLN A 11 9.28 10.76 0.10
C GLN A 11 8.65 9.38 -0.12
N GLY A 12 8.53 8.61 0.96
CA GLY A 12 8.05 7.24 0.88
C GLY A 12 7.59 6.73 2.24
N PHE A 13 7.21 5.46 2.26
CA PHE A 13 6.84 4.76 3.47
C PHE A 13 7.32 3.31 3.45
N SER A 14 7.34 2.70 4.62
CA SER A 14 7.72 1.31 4.81
C SER A 14 6.67 0.62 5.68
N LEU A 15 6.19 -0.54 5.24
CA LEU A 15 5.24 -1.40 5.96
C LEU A 15 5.93 -2.69 6.38
N GLU A 16 5.86 -3.00 7.66
CA GLU A 16 6.49 -4.18 8.25
C GLU A 16 5.47 -5.28 8.50
N TYR A 17 5.93 -6.54 8.50
CA TYR A 17 5.15 -7.63 9.08
C TYR A 17 5.35 -7.61 10.60
N PRO A 18 4.33 -7.96 11.41
CA PRO A 18 3.07 -8.59 11.02
C PRO A 18 1.95 -7.62 10.59
N HIS A 19 2.22 -6.32 10.49
CA HIS A 19 1.20 -5.30 10.28
C HIS A 19 0.49 -5.31 8.92
N ILE A 20 0.99 -6.10 7.97
CA ILE A 20 0.27 -6.40 6.72
C ILE A 20 -0.64 -7.60 6.95
N SER A 21 -1.94 -7.33 7.17
CA SER A 21 -2.95 -8.37 7.43
C SER A 21 -3.32 -9.15 6.17
N LEU A 22 -3.39 -8.49 5.01
CA LEU A 22 -3.73 -9.12 3.74
C LEU A 22 -3.09 -8.38 2.57
N HIS A 23 -2.62 -9.13 1.57
CA HIS A 23 -2.20 -8.60 0.28
C HIS A 23 -2.83 -9.40 -0.86
N ALA A 24 -3.31 -8.72 -1.90
CA ALA A 24 -3.98 -9.34 -3.03
C ALA A 24 -3.80 -8.52 -4.31
N ILE A 25 -4.03 -9.16 -5.47
CA ILE A 25 -4.14 -8.46 -6.74
C ILE A 25 -5.59 -8.00 -6.90
N SER A 26 -5.82 -6.69 -6.89
CA SER A 26 -7.13 -6.12 -7.22
C SER A 26 -7.27 -5.95 -8.73
N ARG A 27 -8.37 -6.45 -9.27
CA ARG A 27 -8.80 -6.30 -10.67
C ARG A 27 -10.10 -5.51 -10.79
N ASP A 28 -10.61 -4.98 -9.68
CA ASP A 28 -11.84 -4.21 -9.66
C ASP A 28 -11.62 -2.82 -10.27
N GLN A 29 -12.12 -2.65 -11.50
CA GLN A 29 -12.00 -1.41 -12.26
C GLN A 29 -12.84 -0.26 -11.68
N GLN A 30 -13.84 -0.55 -10.84
CA GLN A 30 -14.63 0.48 -10.16
C GLN A 30 -13.83 1.10 -9.00
N ALA A 31 -13.02 0.29 -8.30
CA ALA A 31 -12.16 0.76 -7.22
C ALA A 31 -10.87 1.44 -7.73
N HIS A 32 -10.27 0.93 -8.80
CA HIS A 32 -9.08 1.52 -9.41
C HIS A 32 -9.02 1.22 -10.91
N PRO A 33 -8.71 2.20 -11.78
CA PRO A 33 -8.84 2.06 -13.24
C PRO A 33 -7.91 1.01 -13.88
N ARG A 34 -6.91 0.51 -13.14
CA ARG A 34 -5.98 -0.54 -13.58
C ARG A 34 -5.76 -1.56 -12.47
N GLN A 35 -5.42 -2.78 -12.86
CA GLN A 35 -4.98 -3.81 -11.93
C GLN A 35 -3.86 -3.28 -11.02
N CYS A 36 -4.00 -3.49 -9.72
CA CYS A 36 -3.09 -2.97 -8.71
C CYS A 36 -2.91 -3.95 -7.54
N LEU A 37 -1.92 -3.70 -6.70
CA LEU A 37 -1.74 -4.41 -5.44
C LEU A 37 -2.66 -3.78 -4.38
N TYR A 38 -3.53 -4.58 -3.77
CA TYR A 38 -4.31 -4.19 -2.61
C TYR A 38 -3.63 -4.71 -1.35
N VAL A 39 -3.43 -3.84 -0.37
CA VAL A 39 -2.80 -4.17 0.92
C VAL A 39 -3.69 -3.64 2.03
N MET A 40 -4.07 -4.53 2.94
CA MET A 40 -4.77 -4.20 4.17
C MET A 40 -3.81 -4.35 5.35
N ILE A 41 -3.84 -3.38 6.25
CA ILE A 41 -3.00 -3.34 7.44
C ILE A 41 -3.85 -3.26 8.71
N ASP A 42 -3.30 -3.68 9.84
CA ASP A 42 -3.97 -3.64 11.15
C ASP A 42 -3.55 -2.44 12.01
N THR A 43 -2.72 -1.54 11.47
CA THR A 43 -2.26 -0.34 12.15
C THR A 43 -2.89 0.91 11.56
N LYS A 44 -2.99 1.95 12.39
CA LYS A 44 -3.39 3.28 11.94
C LYS A 44 -2.19 3.96 11.27
N ILE A 45 -2.35 4.38 10.02
CA ILE A 45 -1.36 5.24 9.35
C ILE A 45 -1.59 6.68 9.81
N ASP A 46 -0.54 7.33 10.27
CA ASP A 46 -0.55 8.77 10.50
C ASP A 46 -0.21 9.48 9.17
N LEU A 47 -1.23 10.05 8.54
CA LEU A 47 -1.13 10.75 7.26
C LEU A 47 -0.99 12.26 7.48
N ALA A 48 0.00 12.64 8.30
CA ALA A 48 0.32 14.04 8.59
C ALA A 48 0.91 14.76 7.37
#